data_AF-A0A1X2EGV6-F1
#
_entry.id   AF-A0A1X2EGV6-F1
#
_cell.length_a   1.000
_cell.length_b   1.000
_cell.length_c   1.000
_cell.angle_alpha   90.00
_cell.angle_beta   90.00
_cell.angle_gamma   90.00
#
_symmetry.space_group_name_H-M   'P 1'
#
loop_
_entity.id
_entity.type
_entity.pdbx_description
1 polymer ?
#
loop_
_entity_poly.entity_id
_entity_poly.type
_entity_poly.pdbx_seq_one_letter_code
_entity_poly.pdbx_strand_id
1 'polypeptide(L)'
;MQRQIGKQIDFLAAAMGGPLPYAGPSLKQAHQGRGIQLRHFTLVAEHLVASFRDAGVPSAAIDDIVALLAPLAADIASDAPEPAADPVTSAPVR
;
A
#
# COMPACT_ATOMS: atom_id res chain seq x y z
N MET A 1 -2.04 -18.31 6.69
CA MET A 1 -1.91 -17.30 5.61
C MET A 1 -3.21 -16.54 5.30
N GLN A 2 -4.39 -17.19 5.31
CA GLN A 2 -5.67 -16.58 4.87
C GLN A 2 -5.98 -15.19 5.44
N ARG A 3 -5.69 -14.95 6.73
CA ARG A 3 -5.92 -13.67 7.41
C ARG A 3 -5.15 -12.49 6.80
N GLN A 4 -3.91 -12.71 6.33
CA GLN A 4 -3.11 -11.63 5.74
C GLN A 4 -3.54 -11.33 4.30
N ILE A 5 -3.91 -12.37 3.54
CA ILE A 5 -4.43 -12.24 2.18
C ILE A 5 -5.71 -11.37 2.20
N GLY A 6 -6.66 -11.68 3.10
CA GLY A 6 -7.88 -10.87 3.24
C GLY A 6 -7.58 -9.40 3.48
N LYS A 7 -6.67 -9.08 4.41
CA LYS A 7 -6.28 -7.69 4.71
C LYS A 7 -5.66 -6.96 3.51
N GLN A 8 -4.84 -7.65 2.71
CA GLN A 8 -4.25 -7.06 1.51
C GLN A 8 -5.30 -6.80 0.44
N ILE A 9 -6.24 -7.73 0.24
CA ILE A 9 -7.36 -7.56 -0.68
C ILE A 9 -8.21 -6.36 -0.26
N ASP A 10 -8.64 -6.32 1.01
CA ASP A 10 -9.50 -5.25 1.52
C ASP A 10 -8.83 -3.88 1.37
N PHE A 11 -7.54 -3.79 1.73
CA PHE A 11 -6.79 -2.54 1.64
C PHE A 11 -6.61 -2.09 0.18
N LEU A 12 -6.15 -2.97 -0.71
CA LEU A 12 -5.89 -2.63 -2.10
C LEU A 12 -7.18 -2.31 -2.85
N ALA A 13 -8.27 -3.05 -2.59
CA ALA A 13 -9.57 -2.78 -3.17
C ALA A 13 -10.06 -1.38 -2.78
N ALA A 14 -9.99 -1.01 -1.50
CA ALA A 14 -10.38 0.32 -1.05
C ALA A 14 -9.47 1.42 -1.64
N ALA A 15 -8.15 1.21 -1.66
CA ALA A 15 -7.20 2.17 -2.21
C ALA A 15 -7.46 2.46 -3.70
N MET A 16 -7.84 1.45 -4.47
CA MET A 16 -8.15 1.57 -5.90
C MET A 16 -9.59 2.06 -6.19
N GLY A 17 -10.33 2.51 -5.17
CA GLY A 17 -11.69 3.06 -5.34
C GLY A 17 -12.81 2.01 -5.33
N GLY A 18 -12.57 0.85 -4.72
CA GLY A 18 -13.59 -0.16 -4.47
C GLY A 18 -14.75 0.38 -3.61
N PRO A 19 -15.94 -0.24 -3.69
CA PRO A 19 -17.16 0.30 -3.10
C PRO A 19 -17.21 0.21 -1.57
N LEU A 20 -16.26 -0.49 -0.95
CA LEU A 20 -16.21 -0.71 0.49
C LEU A 20 -15.00 -0.01 1.11
N PRO A 21 -15.18 0.65 2.26
CA PRO A 21 -14.08 1.13 3.06
C PRO A 21 -13.09 0.05 3.48
N TYR A 22 -11.82 0.40 3.57
CA TYR A 22 -10.90 -0.35 4.42
C TYR A 22 -11.16 0.01 5.89
N ALA A 23 -11.62 -0.97 6.67
CA ALA A 23 -11.96 -0.81 8.08
C ALA A 23 -10.90 -1.36 9.06
N GLY A 24 -9.71 -1.69 8.56
CA GLY A 24 -8.61 -2.20 9.40
C GLY A 24 -7.78 -1.09 10.07
N PRO A 25 -6.76 -1.46 10.86
CA PRO A 25 -5.83 -0.50 11.46
C PRO A 25 -5.14 0.34 10.37
N SER A 26 -4.78 1.59 10.70
CA SER A 26 -3.98 2.41 9.80
C SER A 26 -2.66 1.72 9.46
N LEU A 27 -2.05 2.06 8.31
CA LEU A 27 -0.76 1.45 7.93
C LEU A 27 0.32 1.67 8.98
N LYS A 28 0.38 2.88 9.58
CA LYS A 28 1.28 3.20 10.67
C LYS A 28 1.07 2.31 11.89
N GLN A 29 -0.16 2.20 12.38
CA GLN A 29 -0.48 1.31 13.51
C GLN A 29 -0.19 -0.15 13.17
N ALA A 30 -0.55 -0.55 11.95
CA ALA A 30 -0.38 -1.91 11.49
C ALA A 30 1.09 -2.29 11.46
N HIS A 31 2.03 -1.40 11.12
CA HIS A 31 3.45 -1.70 10.87
C HIS A 31 4.42 -1.19 11.95
N GLN A 32 3.93 -0.45 12.94
CA GLN A 32 4.72 0.08 14.05
C GLN A 32 5.55 -1.00 14.75
N GLY A 33 6.82 -0.67 15.06
CA GLY A 33 7.70 -1.51 15.86
C GLY A 33 8.26 -2.74 15.14
N ARG A 34 8.09 -2.86 13.81
CA ARG A 34 8.54 -4.03 13.03
C ARG A 34 9.94 -3.91 12.41
N GLY A 35 10.61 -2.76 12.53
CA GLY A 35 11.91 -2.53 11.90
C GLY A 35 11.86 -2.58 10.37
N ILE A 36 10.72 -2.23 9.77
CA ILE A 36 10.56 -2.18 8.32
C ILE A 36 11.30 -0.93 7.82
N GLN A 37 12.22 -1.12 6.89
CA GLN A 37 12.99 -0.06 6.25
C GLN A 37 12.50 0.13 4.82
N LEU A 38 12.84 1.26 4.21
CA LEU A 38 12.40 1.62 2.87
C LEU A 38 12.73 0.52 1.85
N ARG A 39 13.93 -0.09 1.96
CA ARG A 39 14.30 -1.24 1.12
C ARG A 39 13.33 -2.42 1.21
N HIS A 40 12.76 -2.68 2.40
CA HIS A 40 11.82 -3.79 2.58
C HIS A 40 10.48 -3.45 1.91
N PHE A 41 10.02 -2.20 2.03
CA PHE A 41 8.84 -1.72 1.32
C PHE A 41 9.03 -1.81 -0.20
N THR A 42 10.19 -1.35 -0.71
CA THR A 42 10.53 -1.43 -2.14
C THR A 42 10.48 -2.85 -2.66
N LEU A 43 11.05 -3.83 -1.95
CA LEU A 43 10.99 -5.25 -2.34
C LEU A 43 9.55 -5.76 -2.43
N VAL A 44 8.67 -5.37 -1.50
CA VAL A 44 7.25 -5.74 -1.55
C VAL A 44 6.55 -5.10 -2.75
N ALA A 45 6.84 -3.83 -3.04
CA ALA A 45 6.30 -3.14 -4.22
C ALA A 45 6.75 -3.80 -5.53
N GLU A 46 8.02 -4.21 -5.62
CA GLU A 46 8.56 -4.94 -6.78
C GLU A 46 7.86 -6.28 -6.99
N HIS A 47 7.64 -7.05 -5.91
CA HIS A 47 6.88 -8.30 -5.98
C HIS A 47 5.43 -8.09 -6.40
N LEU A 48 4.79 -6.99 -5.95
CA LEU A 48 3.44 -6.65 -6.36
C LEU A 48 3.37 -6.31 -7.86
N VAL A 49 4.31 -5.50 -8.37
CA VAL A 49 4.44 -5.18 -9.79
C VAL A 49 4.66 -6.43 -10.63
N ALA A 50 5.56 -7.33 -10.19
CA ALA A 50 5.78 -8.61 -10.87
C ALA A 50 4.50 -9.45 -10.92
N SER A 51 3.76 -9.51 -9.81
CA SER A 51 2.49 -10.24 -9.73
C SER A 51 1.43 -9.69 -10.69
N PHE A 52 1.34 -8.37 -10.84
CA PHE A 52 0.42 -7.75 -11.80
C PHE A 52 0.81 -8.02 -13.25
N ARG A 53 2.11 -7.99 -13.56
CA ARG A 53 2.62 -8.35 -14.90
C ARG A 53 2.28 -9.79 -15.25
N ASP A 54 2.53 -10.72 -14.32
CA ASP A 54 2.22 -12.14 -14.50
C ASP A 54 0.70 -12.38 -14.66
N ALA A 55 -0.13 -11.55 -14.02
CA ALA A 55 -1.59 -11.56 -14.18
C ALA A 55 -2.09 -10.88 -15.48
N GLY A 56 -1.20 -10.34 -16.30
CA GLY A 56 -1.55 -9.70 -17.57
C GLY A 56 -2.15 -8.29 -17.44
N VAL A 57 -1.94 -7.62 -16.30
CA VAL A 57 -2.41 -6.23 -16.11
C VAL A 57 -1.64 -5.30 -17.05
N PRO A 58 -2.31 -4.37 -17.77
CA PRO A 58 -1.64 -3.41 -18.64
C PRO A 58 -0.64 -2.53 -17.89
N SER A 59 0.51 -2.24 -18.50
CA SER A 59 1.58 -1.45 -17.86
C SER A 59 1.10 -0.08 -17.35
N ALA A 60 0.25 0.61 -18.11
CA ALA A 60 -0.31 1.89 -17.70
C ALA A 60 -1.11 1.79 -16.38
N ALA A 61 -1.89 0.72 -16.21
CA ALA A 61 -2.64 0.50 -14.96
C ALA A 61 -1.69 0.13 -13.80
N ILE A 62 -0.60 -0.58 -14.07
CA ILE A 62 0.43 -0.86 -13.07
C ILE A 62 1.11 0.44 -12.62
N ASP A 63 1.42 1.33 -13.56
CA ASP A 63 2.04 2.62 -13.26
C ASP A 63 1.13 3.49 -12.38
N ASP A 64 -0.17 3.53 -12.67
CA ASP A 64 -1.18 4.21 -11.84
C ASP A 64 -1.25 3.62 -10.41
N ILE A 65 -1.25 2.30 -10.30
CA ILE A 65 -1.26 1.62 -8.99
C ILE A 65 0.03 1.91 -8.21
N VAL A 66 1.19 1.88 -8.87
CA VAL A 66 2.47 2.21 -8.23
C VAL A 66 2.48 3.66 -7.73
N ALA A 67 1.97 4.60 -8.54
CA ALA A 67 1.86 6.00 -8.15
C ALA A 67 0.97 6.19 -6.92
N LEU A 68 -0.12 5.43 -6.82
CA LEU A 68 -1.02 5.42 -5.66
C LEU A 68 -0.35 4.85 -4.41
N LEU A 69 0.44 3.77 -4.55
CA LEU A 69 1.02 3.05 -3.41
C LEU A 69 2.33 3.65 -2.90
N ALA A 70 3.12 4.30 -3.75
CA ALA A 70 4.45 4.81 -3.39
C ALA A 70 4.44 5.74 -2.15
N PRO A 71 3.49 6.68 -1.98
CA PRO A 71 3.44 7.55 -0.80
C PRO A 71 3.25 6.79 0.53
N LEU A 72 2.68 5.58 0.50
CA LEU A 72 2.41 4.77 1.69
C LEU A 72 3.68 4.28 2.39
N ALA A 73 4.85 4.41 1.74
CA ALA A 73 6.15 4.13 2.33
C ALA A 73 6.37 4.91 3.64
N ALA A 74 5.92 6.17 3.70
CA ALA A 74 6.04 7.03 4.88
C ALA A 74 5.29 6.49 6.11
N ASP A 75 4.20 5.75 5.91
CA ASP A 75 3.42 5.15 7.00
C ASP A 75 3.96 3.77 7.41
N ILE A 76 4.87 3.17 6.64
CA ILE A 76 5.28 1.77 6.82
C ILE A 76 6.77 1.65 7.19
N ALA A 77 7.64 2.39 6.48
CA ALA A 77 9.07 2.31 6.64
C ALA A 77 9.59 3.35 7.63
N SER A 78 10.41 2.91 8.59
CA SER A 78 10.91 3.76 9.67
C SER A 78 11.95 4.79 9.24
N ASP A 79 12.60 4.57 8.10
CA ASP A 79 13.62 5.44 7.51
C ASP A 79 13.16 6.06 6.18
N ALA A 80 11.85 5.98 5.87
CA ALA A 80 11.30 6.75 4.78
C ALA A 80 11.38 8.26 5.11
N PRO A 81 11.68 9.12 4.11
CA PRO A 81 11.54 10.55 4.28
C PRO A 81 10.12 10.88 4.76
N GLU A 82 9.97 11.81 5.70
CA GLU A 82 8.65 12.32 6.01
C GLU A 82 8.00 12.86 4.73
N PRO A 83 6.71 12.60 4.50
CA PRO A 83 6.03 13.10 3.33
C PRO A 83 6.11 14.62 3.37
N ALA A 84 6.43 15.24 2.23
CA ALA A 84 6.25 16.67 2.08
C ALA A 84 4.80 16.99 2.50
N ALA A 85 4.63 17.99 3.37
CA ALA A 85 3.36 18.28 4.04
C ALA A 85 2.16 18.18 3.09
N ASP A 86 1.14 17.47 3.59
CA ASP A 86 -0.12 17.05 2.97
C ASP A 86 -0.15 15.64 2.34
N PRO A 87 -0.19 14.56 3.15
CA PRO A 87 -0.75 13.30 2.70
C PRO A 87 -2.27 13.48 2.66
N VAL A 88 -2.87 13.26 1.49
CA VAL A 88 -4.32 13.07 1.38
C VAL A 88 -4.70 11.90 2.29
N THR A 89 -5.17 12.24 3.48
CA THR A 89 -6.01 11.49 4.40
C THR A 89 -5.53 10.08 4.80
N SER A 90 -5.30 9.89 6.11
CA SER A 90 -5.62 8.60 6.74
C SER A 90 -7.10 8.35 6.44
N ALA A 91 -7.42 7.57 5.40
CA ALA A 91 -8.76 7.37 4.87
C ALA A 91 -9.85 7.28 5.96
N PRO A 92 -10.74 8.29 6.08
CA PRO A 92 -12.14 8.01 6.20
C PRO A 92 -12.65 7.83 4.77
N VAL A 93 -12.90 6.59 4.39
CA VAL A 93 -13.69 6.32 3.19
C VAL A 93 -15.05 7.00 3.41
N ARG A 94 -15.46 7.83 2.44
CA ARG A 94 -16.82 8.38 2.40
C ARG A 94 -17.80 7.32 1.95
#